data_AF-A0A512C7M0-F1
#
_entry.id   AF-A0A512C7M0-F1
#
_cell.length_a   1.000
_cell.length_b   1.000
_cell.length_c   1.000
_cell.angle_alpha   90.00
_cell.angle_beta   90.00
_cell.angle_gamma   90.00
#
_symmetry.space_group_name_H-M   'P 1'
#
loop_
_entity.id
_entity.type
_entity.pdbx_description
1 polymer ?
#
loop_
_entity_poly.entity_id
_entity_poly.type
_entity_poly.pdbx_seq_one_letter_code
_entity_poly.pdbx_strand_id
1 'polypeptide(L)'
;MLTIAQTDPIDESISQHRKGKLIVKAKPGAKVSIKQLSHEFWFGAAIANGLGSGNMAPEDLSQYKKYFLENFNSAVTENALKWASMEREKGKVNHLTIEGILDWTEENQIPLRGHNLYWGIEKFVQPWIMELSDTELEATIKERAISIGQRYKDRFVEYDLNNEMIHGNYYADRLGSDITAKMAKWVLEGDPGAKLYLNDYDILTGNRLTDYLAQIRELLAQDVPLAGIGVQGHLHASTFDRQELKRSLDSLAQFRLPIRITEFNMPGQRSKFHKDTQLKMSPEEEQQNAKELVDYYRICFAHPAVEGILMWGFWEGANWIPASSLYTRDWQPKPAAHAYQDLIFDTWWTETTVTIDAEGYFITSAFYGNYQITVDGKTRKILHKKVPGETTVDFSKP
;
A
#
# COMPACT_ATOMS: atom_id res chain seq x y z
N MET A 1 9.78 -31.12 -32.84
CA MET A 1 10.44 -29.99 -32.16
C MET A 1 9.52 -29.57 -31.03
N LEU A 2 9.90 -29.86 -29.78
CA LEU A 2 9.19 -29.33 -28.61
C LEU A 2 9.54 -27.84 -28.53
N THR A 3 8.58 -26.98 -28.84
CA THR A 3 8.65 -25.56 -28.55
C THR A 3 8.75 -25.41 -27.04
N ILE A 4 9.94 -25.09 -26.53
CA ILE A 4 10.10 -24.60 -25.17
C ILE A 4 9.31 -23.30 -25.12
N ALA A 5 8.14 -23.31 -24.47
CA ALA A 5 7.39 -22.09 -24.23
C ALA A 5 8.32 -21.15 -23.46
N GLN A 6 8.70 -20.04 -24.10
CA GLN A 6 9.52 -19.02 -23.47
C GLN A 6 8.69 -18.43 -22.34
N THR A 7 9.13 -18.61 -21.09
CA THR A 7 8.49 -18.06 -19.91
C THR A 7 8.49 -16.53 -20.00
N ASP A 8 7.37 -15.90 -19.61
CA ASP A 8 7.25 -14.44 -19.59
C ASP A 8 8.31 -13.87 -18.63
N PRO A 9 9.19 -12.94 -19.08
CA PRO A 9 10.22 -12.35 -18.22
C PRO A 9 9.68 -11.73 -16.91
N ILE A 10 8.43 -11.28 -16.91
CA ILE A 10 7.79 -10.78 -15.69
C ILE A 10 7.54 -11.91 -14.70
N ASP A 11 7.10 -13.09 -15.15
CA ASP A 11 6.85 -14.24 -14.28
C ASP A 11 8.16 -14.81 -13.71
N GLU A 12 9.24 -14.78 -14.50
CA GLU A 12 10.59 -15.12 -14.01
C GLU A 12 11.03 -14.18 -12.89
N SER A 13 10.84 -12.87 -13.08
CA SER A 13 11.16 -11.85 -12.09
C SER A 13 10.30 -11.99 -10.82
N ILE A 14 9.00 -12.26 -10.95
CA ILE A 14 8.12 -12.56 -9.82
C ILE A 14 8.61 -13.80 -9.07
N SER A 15 8.91 -14.89 -9.78
CA SER A 15 9.44 -16.12 -9.16
C SER A 15 10.74 -15.85 -8.40
N GLN A 16 11.64 -15.02 -8.95
CA GLN A 16 12.91 -14.66 -8.32
C GLN A 16 12.74 -13.79 -7.07
N HIS A 17 11.80 -12.84 -7.07
CA HIS A 17 11.73 -11.80 -6.03
C HIS A 17 10.63 -11.99 -5.01
N ARG A 18 9.60 -12.79 -5.33
CA ARG A 18 8.40 -12.98 -4.52
C ARG A 18 8.22 -14.39 -4.01
N LYS A 19 9.04 -15.33 -4.48
CA LYS A 19 9.03 -16.71 -4.01
C LYS A 19 10.37 -17.09 -3.41
N GLY A 20 10.31 -18.05 -2.49
CA GLY A 20 11.46 -18.67 -1.86
C GLY A 20 11.27 -20.18 -1.75
N LYS A 21 12.34 -20.86 -1.34
CA LYS A 21 12.30 -22.32 -1.13
C LYS A 21 11.67 -22.63 0.22
N LEU A 22 10.57 -23.38 0.19
CA LEU A 22 9.89 -23.93 1.37
C LEU A 22 10.10 -25.45 1.40
N ILE A 23 10.62 -25.94 2.53
CA ILE A 23 10.95 -27.35 2.74
C ILE A 23 10.12 -27.89 3.90
N VAL A 24 9.39 -28.97 3.67
CA VAL A 24 8.68 -29.71 4.71
C VAL A 24 9.36 -31.06 4.88
N LYS A 25 9.85 -31.35 6.09
CA LYS A 25 10.43 -32.67 6.42
C LYS A 25 9.41 -33.49 7.20
N ALA A 26 9.15 -34.71 6.76
CA ALA A 26 8.28 -35.65 7.48
C ALA A 26 8.60 -37.10 7.09
N LYS A 27 7.89 -38.06 7.70
CA LYS A 27 8.10 -39.48 7.38
C LYS A 27 7.67 -39.78 5.93
N PRO A 28 8.37 -40.68 5.21
CA PRO A 28 7.89 -41.20 3.92
C PRO A 28 6.45 -41.67 3.99
N GLY A 29 5.64 -41.30 2.99
CA GLY A 29 4.21 -41.60 2.93
C GLY A 29 3.29 -40.65 3.72
N ALA A 30 3.83 -39.70 4.48
CA ALA A 30 3.02 -38.70 5.19
C ALA A 30 2.29 -37.77 4.22
N LYS A 31 1.03 -37.44 4.52
CA LYS A 31 0.24 -36.49 3.73
C LYS A 31 0.48 -35.07 4.24
N VAL A 32 0.92 -34.19 3.35
CA VAL A 32 1.22 -32.79 3.62
C VAL A 32 0.22 -31.90 2.89
N SER A 33 -0.34 -30.92 3.60
CA SER A 33 -1.09 -29.80 3.03
C SER A 33 -0.37 -28.50 3.40
N ILE A 34 -0.03 -27.69 2.40
CA ILE A 34 0.54 -26.35 2.56
C ILE A 34 -0.51 -25.35 2.07
N LYS A 35 -0.92 -24.45 2.96
CA LYS A 35 -1.88 -23.39 2.64
C LYS A 35 -1.30 -22.05 3.03
N GLN A 36 -1.10 -21.18 2.05
CA GLN A 36 -0.83 -19.77 2.33
C GLN A 36 -2.04 -19.14 3.03
N LEU A 37 -1.79 -18.24 3.97
CA LEU A 37 -2.79 -17.53 4.77
C LEU A 37 -2.80 -16.03 4.46
N SER A 38 -1.64 -15.46 4.15
CA SER A 38 -1.51 -14.08 3.71
C SER A 38 -0.18 -13.87 2.99
N HIS A 39 -0.10 -12.86 2.15
CA HIS A 39 1.14 -12.40 1.53
C HIS A 39 2.00 -11.58 2.49
N GLU A 40 3.32 -11.66 2.33
CA GLU A 40 4.26 -10.67 2.87
C GLU A 40 4.15 -9.33 2.11
N PHE A 41 4.01 -9.39 0.78
CA PHE A 41 3.78 -8.23 -0.05
C PHE A 41 2.41 -7.62 0.24
N TRP A 42 2.34 -6.29 0.28
CA TRP A 42 1.10 -5.59 0.57
C TRP A 42 0.22 -5.47 -0.68
N PHE A 43 -0.98 -6.03 -0.58
CA PHE A 43 -2.09 -5.75 -1.46
C PHE A 43 -3.16 -5.12 -0.59
N GLY A 44 -3.23 -3.79 -0.60
CA GLY A 44 -4.04 -3.04 0.33
C GLY A 44 -4.97 -2.04 -0.32
N ALA A 45 -5.72 -1.31 0.50
CA ALA A 45 -6.60 -0.25 0.04
C ALA A 45 -6.74 0.89 1.05
N ALA A 46 -7.14 2.06 0.56
CA ALA A 46 -7.52 3.19 1.39
C ALA A 46 -8.83 2.89 2.15
N ILE A 47 -8.83 3.17 3.44
CA ILE A 47 -9.99 3.09 4.31
C ILE A 47 -10.70 4.44 4.33
N ALA A 48 -11.97 4.44 3.94
CA ALA A 48 -12.83 5.62 3.96
C ALA A 48 -13.17 6.02 5.39
N ASN A 49 -13.28 7.33 5.64
CA ASN A 49 -13.60 7.88 6.96
C ASN A 49 -14.88 7.30 7.59
N GLY A 50 -15.86 6.94 6.75
CA GLY A 50 -17.13 6.36 7.19
C GLY A 50 -16.98 5.09 8.04
N LEU A 51 -15.89 4.34 7.88
CA LEU A 51 -15.60 3.15 8.69
C LEU A 51 -15.42 3.50 10.18
N GLY A 52 -14.69 4.57 10.48
CA GLY A 52 -14.38 4.99 11.85
C GLY A 52 -15.25 6.12 12.39
N SER A 53 -15.88 6.92 11.51
CA SER A 53 -16.67 8.08 11.94
C SER A 53 -18.10 7.75 12.36
N GLY A 54 -18.58 6.53 12.09
CA GLY A 54 -19.98 6.13 12.33
C GLY A 54 -20.99 6.66 11.30
N ASN A 55 -20.53 7.28 10.20
CA ASN A 55 -21.43 7.88 9.19
C ASN A 55 -21.78 6.92 8.04
N MET A 56 -21.16 5.74 7.97
CA MET A 56 -21.51 4.72 6.99
C MET A 56 -22.74 3.95 7.45
N ALA A 57 -23.71 3.74 6.57
CA ALA A 57 -24.92 2.97 6.88
C ALA A 57 -24.55 1.55 7.37
N PRO A 58 -25.26 0.97 8.36
CA PRO A 58 -24.86 -0.31 8.96
C PRO A 58 -24.68 -1.45 7.95
N GLU A 59 -25.56 -1.54 6.94
CA GLU A 59 -25.50 -2.55 5.88
C GLU A 59 -24.29 -2.38 4.97
N ASP A 60 -23.97 -1.12 4.62
CA ASP A 60 -22.78 -0.79 3.83
C ASP A 60 -21.50 -1.00 4.65
N LEU A 61 -21.51 -0.67 5.95
CA LEU A 61 -20.36 -0.88 6.83
C LEU A 61 -20.01 -2.36 6.98
N SER A 62 -21.03 -3.22 7.12
CA SER A 62 -20.85 -4.66 7.19
C SER A 62 -20.22 -5.21 5.90
N GLN A 63 -20.74 -4.80 4.74
CA GLN A 63 -20.21 -5.22 3.43
C GLN A 63 -18.81 -4.65 3.18
N TYR A 64 -18.56 -3.39 3.53
CA TYR A 64 -17.26 -2.75 3.40
C TYR A 64 -16.19 -3.50 4.18
N LYS A 65 -16.45 -3.81 5.46
CA LYS A 65 -15.51 -4.58 6.31
C LYS A 65 -15.28 -5.98 5.75
N LYS A 66 -16.34 -6.68 5.35
CA LYS A 66 -16.26 -8.01 4.75
C LYS A 66 -15.38 -8.01 3.50
N TYR A 67 -15.72 -7.19 2.51
CA TYR A 67 -14.98 -7.15 1.24
C TYR A 67 -13.56 -6.61 1.42
N PHE A 68 -13.30 -5.75 2.41
CA PHE A 68 -11.94 -5.36 2.71
C PHE A 68 -11.11 -6.58 3.15
N LEU A 69 -11.59 -7.34 4.14
CA LEU A 69 -10.91 -8.50 4.68
C LEU A 69 -10.75 -9.66 3.68
N GLU A 70 -11.67 -9.78 2.73
CA GLU A 70 -11.60 -10.78 1.66
C GLU A 70 -10.52 -10.45 0.61
N ASN A 71 -10.18 -9.17 0.41
CA ASN A 71 -9.34 -8.74 -0.72
C ASN A 71 -8.00 -8.12 -0.34
N PHE A 72 -7.85 -7.58 0.87
CA PHE A 72 -6.72 -6.72 1.24
C PHE A 72 -6.05 -7.15 2.54
N ASN A 73 -4.72 -7.04 2.60
CA ASN A 73 -3.90 -7.39 3.76
C ASN A 73 -3.16 -6.19 4.39
N SER A 74 -3.44 -4.97 3.92
CA SER A 74 -2.81 -3.73 4.39
C SER A 74 -3.73 -2.55 4.08
N ALA A 75 -3.53 -1.42 4.77
CA ALA A 75 -4.41 -0.27 4.67
C ALA A 75 -3.66 1.06 4.67
N VAL A 76 -4.35 2.10 4.20
CA VAL A 76 -3.97 3.50 4.39
C VAL A 76 -5.21 4.33 4.74
N THR A 77 -5.06 5.39 5.52
CA THR A 77 -6.17 6.28 5.82
C THR A 77 -6.46 7.18 4.63
N GLU A 78 -7.67 7.17 4.06
CA GLU A 78 -8.00 8.02 2.91
C GLU A 78 -7.92 9.52 3.27
N ASN A 79 -8.54 9.90 4.39
CA ASN A 79 -8.56 11.29 4.86
C ASN A 79 -8.39 11.44 6.37
N ALA A 80 -8.59 10.38 7.16
CA ALA A 80 -8.74 10.47 8.62
C ALA A 80 -7.55 11.10 9.37
N LEU A 81 -6.32 10.99 8.85
CA LEU A 81 -5.12 11.56 9.49
C LEU A 81 -4.71 12.94 8.91
N LYS A 82 -5.25 13.33 7.74
CA LYS A 82 -4.95 14.62 7.10
C LYS A 82 -5.26 15.77 8.06
N TRP A 83 -4.36 16.75 8.14
CA TRP A 83 -4.49 17.84 9.13
C TRP A 83 -5.83 18.57 8.99
N ALA A 84 -6.23 18.93 7.77
CA ALA A 84 -7.49 19.62 7.53
C ALA A 84 -8.74 18.78 7.92
N SER A 85 -8.65 17.46 7.88
CA SER A 85 -9.73 16.56 8.33
C SER A 85 -9.77 16.39 9.84
N MET A 86 -8.59 16.31 10.47
CA MET A 86 -8.48 16.18 11.92
C MET A 86 -8.77 17.48 12.66
N GLU A 87 -8.28 18.61 12.17
CA GLU A 87 -8.29 19.89 12.88
C GLU A 87 -8.64 21.03 11.92
N ARG A 88 -9.90 21.05 11.51
CA ARG A 88 -10.43 22.11 10.63
C ARG A 88 -10.42 23.48 11.31
N GLU A 89 -10.66 23.50 12.62
CA GLU A 89 -10.64 24.69 13.46
C GLU A 89 -9.57 24.52 14.55
N LYS A 90 -8.79 25.57 14.82
CA LYS A 90 -7.69 25.56 15.80
C LYS A 90 -8.14 24.99 17.15
N GLY A 91 -7.43 23.98 17.64
CA GLY A 91 -7.67 23.34 18.93
C GLY A 91 -8.87 22.38 18.97
N LYS A 92 -9.62 22.20 17.87
CA LYS A 92 -10.74 21.25 17.78
C LYS A 92 -10.34 20.01 16.99
N VAL A 93 -9.50 19.18 17.61
CA VAL A 93 -8.99 17.94 17.00
C VAL A 93 -10.01 16.80 17.11
N ASN A 94 -10.38 16.21 15.96
CA ASN A 94 -11.25 15.05 15.86
C ASN A 94 -10.41 13.76 15.80
N HIS A 95 -10.29 13.08 16.95
CA HIS A 95 -9.62 11.78 17.05
C HIS A 95 -10.53 10.59 16.75
N LEU A 96 -11.86 10.76 16.89
CA LEU A 96 -12.84 9.67 16.80
C LEU A 96 -12.71 8.87 15.50
N THR A 97 -12.60 9.57 14.37
CA THR A 97 -12.58 8.91 13.06
C THR A 97 -11.33 8.05 12.87
N ILE A 98 -10.16 8.56 13.26
CA ILE A 98 -8.92 7.81 13.07
C ILE A 98 -8.77 6.70 14.11
N GLU A 99 -9.18 6.92 15.36
CA GLU A 99 -9.16 5.89 16.39
C GLU A 99 -10.09 4.72 16.03
N GLY A 100 -11.29 4.99 15.50
CA GLY A 100 -12.18 3.92 15.02
C GLY A 100 -11.62 3.10 13.85
N ILE A 101 -10.82 3.73 12.97
CA ILE A 101 -10.09 3.00 11.91
C ILE A 101 -8.97 2.16 12.51
N LEU A 102 -8.15 2.76 13.39
CA LEU A 102 -7.02 2.10 14.04
C LEU A 102 -7.48 0.86 14.82
N ASP A 103 -8.51 1.01 15.66
CA ASP A 103 -9.08 -0.08 16.46
C ASP A 103 -9.52 -1.26 15.57
N TRP A 104 -10.21 -0.96 14.46
CA TRP A 104 -10.65 -2.00 13.53
C TRP A 104 -9.47 -2.68 12.81
N THR A 105 -8.46 -1.90 12.39
CA THR A 105 -7.28 -2.48 11.73
C THR A 105 -6.45 -3.32 12.70
N GLU A 106 -6.34 -2.94 13.96
CA GLU A 106 -5.62 -3.70 14.99
C GLU A 106 -6.35 -5.00 15.34
N GLU A 107 -7.67 -4.96 15.50
CA GLU A 107 -8.52 -6.14 15.70
C GLU A 107 -8.33 -7.19 14.59
N ASN A 108 -8.10 -6.72 13.36
CA ASN A 108 -7.95 -7.57 12.18
C ASN A 108 -6.50 -7.75 11.74
N GLN A 109 -5.53 -7.28 12.52
CA GLN A 109 -4.09 -7.40 12.25
C GLN A 109 -3.67 -6.81 10.89
N ILE A 110 -4.35 -5.75 10.45
CA ILE A 110 -4.08 -5.04 9.19
C ILE A 110 -3.05 -3.93 9.48
N PRO A 111 -1.85 -3.97 8.89
CA PRO A 111 -0.90 -2.86 8.98
C PRO A 111 -1.49 -1.60 8.32
N LEU A 112 -1.50 -0.48 9.06
CA LEU A 112 -2.05 0.79 8.60
C LEU A 112 -0.95 1.84 8.35
N ARG A 113 -0.95 2.41 7.15
CA ARG A 113 -0.17 3.58 6.76
C ARG A 113 -0.89 4.87 7.14
N GLY A 114 -0.17 5.77 7.81
CA GLY A 114 -0.68 7.08 8.22
C GLY A 114 -0.53 8.11 7.12
N HIS A 115 -1.62 8.40 6.41
CA HIS A 115 -1.66 9.40 5.34
C HIS A 115 -2.56 10.58 5.75
N ASN A 116 -2.01 11.77 6.01
CA ASN A 116 -0.59 12.15 6.06
C ASN A 116 -0.35 13.08 7.26
N LEU A 117 0.91 13.27 7.65
CA LEU A 117 1.24 14.19 8.74
C LEU A 117 1.10 15.64 8.28
N TYR A 118 1.64 15.98 7.11
CA TYR A 118 1.52 17.28 6.48
C TYR A 118 1.15 17.16 5.00
N TRP A 119 0.45 18.19 4.49
CA TRP A 119 0.22 18.38 3.06
C TRP A 119 0.39 19.86 2.74
N GLY A 120 1.54 20.21 2.19
CA GLY A 120 1.97 21.60 1.97
C GLY A 120 1.35 22.29 0.75
N ILE A 121 0.41 21.68 0.05
CA ILE A 121 -0.30 22.36 -1.05
C ILE A 121 -1.26 23.38 -0.42
N GLU A 122 -1.10 24.66 -0.76
CA GLU A 122 -1.79 25.79 -0.11
C GLU A 122 -3.30 25.60 0.07
N LYS A 123 -4.00 25.06 -0.93
CA LYS A 123 -5.45 24.80 -0.87
C LYS A 123 -5.89 23.80 0.22
N PHE A 124 -4.96 22.99 0.75
CA PHE A 124 -5.19 22.04 1.82
C PHE A 124 -4.67 22.52 3.18
N VAL A 125 -4.01 23.68 3.23
CA VAL A 125 -3.61 24.35 4.47
C VAL A 125 -4.80 25.11 5.02
N GLN A 126 -5.13 24.89 6.30
CA GLN A 126 -6.31 25.50 6.91
C GLN A 126 -6.15 27.03 7.06
N PRO A 127 -7.22 27.83 6.92
CA PRO A 127 -7.15 29.28 7.06
C PRO A 127 -6.47 29.75 8.36
N TRP A 128 -6.80 29.12 9.49
CA TRP A 128 -6.22 29.48 10.79
C TRP A 128 -4.72 29.18 10.90
N ILE A 129 -4.19 28.24 10.09
CA ILE A 129 -2.75 27.99 9.97
C ILE A 129 -2.09 29.12 9.18
N MET A 130 -2.73 29.57 8.10
CA MET A 130 -2.19 30.63 7.24
C MET A 130 -2.11 31.99 7.95
N GLU A 131 -2.98 32.24 8.93
CA GLU A 131 -3.04 33.48 9.72
C GLU A 131 -1.97 33.59 10.83
N LEU A 132 -1.29 32.49 11.18
CA LEU A 132 -0.26 32.49 12.22
C LEU A 132 0.94 33.35 11.82
N SER A 133 1.67 33.92 12.79
CA SER A 133 3.03 34.42 12.53
C SER A 133 3.99 33.26 12.25
N ASP A 134 5.17 33.53 11.67
CA ASP A 134 6.12 32.47 11.34
C ASP A 134 6.60 31.69 12.57
N THR A 135 6.80 32.38 13.70
CA THR A 135 7.15 31.74 14.98
C THR A 135 6.01 30.84 15.51
N GLU A 136 4.76 31.30 15.43
CA GLU A 136 3.60 30.50 15.83
C GLU A 136 3.37 29.31 14.89
N LEU A 137 3.60 29.50 13.59
CA LEU A 137 3.49 28.45 12.58
C LEU A 137 4.51 27.34 12.83
N GLU A 138 5.80 27.69 13.01
CA GLU A 138 6.85 26.70 13.30
C GLU A 138 6.54 25.92 14.59
N ALA A 139 6.10 26.63 15.64
CA ALA A 139 5.69 26.01 16.90
C ALA A 139 4.48 25.06 16.72
N THR A 140 3.50 25.46 15.92
CA THR A 140 2.29 24.66 15.63
C THR A 140 2.61 23.42 14.81
N ILE A 141 3.49 23.53 13.81
CA ILE A 141 4.00 22.38 13.04
C ILE A 141 4.70 21.40 13.98
N LYS A 142 5.59 21.90 14.85
CA LYS A 142 6.30 21.09 15.85
C LYS A 142 5.34 20.36 16.79
N GLU A 143 4.37 21.07 17.35
CA GLU A 143 3.39 20.49 18.27
C GLU A 143 2.57 19.39 17.60
N ARG A 144 2.15 19.58 16.34
CA ARG A 144 1.48 18.53 15.57
C ARG A 144 2.35 17.29 15.40
N ALA A 145 3.61 17.45 14.98
CA ALA A 145 4.52 16.32 14.78
C ALA A 145 4.66 15.49 16.06
N ILE A 146 4.96 16.15 17.18
CA ILE A 146 5.18 15.49 18.46
C ILE A 146 3.88 14.84 18.96
N SER A 147 2.75 15.55 18.92
CA SER A 147 1.49 15.05 19.47
C SER A 147 0.94 13.86 18.70
N ILE A 148 1.01 13.88 17.36
CA ILE A 148 0.59 12.76 16.51
C ILE A 148 1.54 11.57 16.70
N GLY A 149 2.85 11.80 16.69
CA GLY A 149 3.84 10.75 16.96
C GLY A 149 3.62 10.08 18.32
N GLN A 150 3.46 10.85 19.39
CA GLN A 150 3.22 10.30 20.73
C GLN A 150 1.89 9.56 20.84
N ARG A 151 0.81 10.10 20.27
CA ARG A 151 -0.54 9.55 20.43
C ARG A 151 -0.73 8.23 19.71
N TYR A 152 -0.18 8.11 18.49
CA TYR A 152 -0.36 6.92 17.65
C TYR A 152 0.93 6.11 17.50
N LYS A 153 1.85 6.28 18.45
CA LYS A 153 3.06 5.48 18.57
C LYS A 153 2.73 4.00 18.46
N ASP A 154 3.47 3.30 17.61
CA ASP A 154 3.32 1.87 17.31
C ASP A 154 1.98 1.44 16.67
N ARG A 155 1.05 2.38 16.42
CA ARG A 155 -0.27 2.08 15.79
C ARG A 155 -0.27 2.22 14.27
N PHE A 156 0.62 3.05 13.72
CA PHE A 156 0.91 3.11 12.29
C PHE A 156 2.24 2.47 11.97
N VAL A 157 2.30 1.71 10.88
CA VAL A 157 3.54 1.03 10.46
C VAL A 157 4.47 1.92 9.63
N GLU A 158 3.92 2.96 8.98
CA GLU A 158 4.65 3.98 8.23
C GLU A 158 3.78 5.23 8.04
N TYR A 159 4.40 6.39 7.84
CA TYR A 159 3.73 7.68 7.64
C TYR A 159 4.21 8.41 6.38
N ASP A 160 3.29 9.09 5.71
CA ASP A 160 3.62 10.15 4.76
C ASP A 160 4.00 11.38 5.58
N LEU A 161 5.25 11.80 5.48
CA LEU A 161 5.73 12.95 6.23
C LEU A 161 5.06 14.23 5.71
N ASN A 162 5.38 14.64 4.49
CA ASN A 162 4.80 15.81 3.84
C ASN A 162 4.45 15.45 2.40
N ASN A 163 3.16 15.46 2.09
CA ASN A 163 2.60 14.97 0.83
C ASN A 163 2.79 15.99 -0.31
N GLU A 164 3.09 15.52 -1.52
CA GLU A 164 3.07 16.28 -2.78
C GLU A 164 4.01 17.49 -2.88
N MET A 165 5.14 17.44 -2.19
CA MET A 165 6.06 18.58 -2.07
C MET A 165 6.62 19.08 -3.41
N ILE A 166 6.64 18.27 -4.49
CA ILE A 166 7.13 18.75 -5.80
C ILE A 166 6.10 19.64 -6.53
N HIS A 167 4.83 19.64 -6.10
CA HIS A 167 3.77 20.46 -6.71
C HIS A 167 3.47 21.73 -5.90
N GLY A 168 4.01 21.83 -4.68
CA GLY A 168 3.92 23.00 -3.82
C GLY A 168 4.25 22.64 -2.37
N ASN A 169 4.89 23.55 -1.65
CA ASN A 169 5.25 23.30 -0.25
C ASN A 169 5.19 24.59 0.57
N TYR A 170 3.97 25.00 0.91
CA TYR A 170 3.65 26.17 1.72
C TYR A 170 4.58 26.34 2.93
N TYR A 171 4.86 25.23 3.64
CA TYR A 171 5.71 25.29 4.84
C TYR A 171 7.15 25.65 4.51
N ALA A 172 7.73 25.05 3.46
CA ALA A 172 9.11 25.35 3.05
C ALA A 172 9.23 26.72 2.37
N ASP A 173 8.25 27.08 1.54
CA ASP A 173 8.18 28.38 0.88
C ASP A 173 8.09 29.52 1.89
N ARG A 174 7.44 29.28 3.04
CA ARG A 174 7.23 30.26 4.11
C ARG A 174 8.33 30.26 5.18
N LEU A 175 8.75 29.10 5.66
CA LEU A 175 9.68 28.98 6.80
C LEU A 175 11.12 28.63 6.41
N GLY A 176 11.38 28.31 5.14
CA GLY A 176 12.69 27.88 4.64
C GLY A 176 12.77 26.38 4.37
N SER A 177 13.74 26.00 3.55
CA SER A 177 13.89 24.61 3.07
C SER A 177 14.25 23.59 4.15
N ASP A 178 14.74 24.04 5.31
CA ASP A 178 15.09 23.18 6.46
C ASP A 178 13.87 22.68 7.24
N ILE A 179 12.68 23.24 7.02
CA ILE A 179 11.48 22.89 7.78
C ILE A 179 11.10 21.41 7.65
N THR A 180 11.31 20.80 6.48
CA THR A 180 10.98 19.37 6.27
C THR A 180 11.87 18.46 7.13
N ALA A 181 13.15 18.81 7.29
CA ALA A 181 14.06 18.08 8.17
C ALA A 181 13.67 18.25 9.64
N LYS A 182 13.25 19.46 10.04
CA LYS A 182 12.71 19.73 11.38
C LYS A 182 11.43 18.93 11.64
N MET A 183 10.49 18.91 10.69
CA MET A 183 9.26 18.09 10.78
C MET A 183 9.60 16.62 11.04
N ALA A 184 10.51 16.03 10.27
CA ALA A 184 10.92 14.65 10.45
C ALA A 184 11.50 14.40 11.85
N LYS A 185 12.39 15.29 12.32
CA LYS A 185 12.97 15.21 13.66
C LYS A 185 11.91 15.28 14.76
N TRP A 186 10.95 16.21 14.65
CA TRP A 186 9.90 16.36 15.65
C TRP A 186 8.94 15.17 15.70
N VAL A 187 8.69 14.51 14.56
CA VAL A 187 7.93 13.25 14.56
C VAL A 187 8.69 12.18 15.35
N LEU A 188 10.00 12.06 15.13
CA LEU A 188 10.86 11.12 15.85
C LEU A 188 11.06 11.49 17.34
N GLU A 189 10.92 12.75 17.72
CA GLU A 189 10.85 13.16 19.14
C GLU A 189 9.59 12.59 19.82
N GLY A 190 8.47 12.50 19.09
CA GLY A 190 7.24 11.89 19.59
C GLY A 190 7.21 10.36 19.51
N ASP A 191 7.70 9.81 18.41
CA ASP A 191 7.83 8.38 18.15
C ASP A 191 9.18 8.03 17.48
N PRO A 192 10.20 7.63 18.26
CA PRO A 192 11.50 7.25 17.73
C PRO A 192 11.49 6.06 16.76
N GLY A 193 10.40 5.28 16.72
CA GLY A 193 10.22 4.14 15.83
C GLY A 193 9.52 4.48 14.51
N ALA A 194 9.05 5.72 14.34
CA ALA A 194 8.27 6.11 13.16
C ALA A 194 9.07 5.95 11.86
N LYS A 195 8.45 5.32 10.87
CA LYS A 195 9.00 5.17 9.51
C LYS A 195 8.41 6.24 8.60
N LEU A 196 9.26 7.16 8.16
CA LEU A 196 8.84 8.32 7.36
C LEU A 196 9.03 8.07 5.87
N TYR A 197 7.98 8.30 5.10
CA TYR A 197 7.95 8.17 3.65
C TYR A 197 7.71 9.54 3.01
N LEU A 198 8.29 9.72 1.83
CA LEU A 198 7.81 10.72 0.86
C LEU A 198 6.59 10.16 0.12
N ASN A 199 5.74 11.01 -0.43
CA ASN A 199 4.61 10.57 -1.25
C ASN A 199 4.24 11.63 -2.28
N ASP A 200 4.18 11.24 -3.55
CA ASP A 200 3.90 12.18 -4.64
C ASP A 200 3.30 11.49 -5.89
N TYR A 201 2.68 12.28 -6.76
CA TYR A 201 2.02 11.82 -8.00
C TYR A 201 2.76 12.24 -9.27
N ASP A 202 2.31 11.74 -10.43
CA ASP A 202 2.95 11.89 -11.75
C ASP A 202 4.35 11.26 -11.87
N ILE A 203 4.82 10.56 -10.83
CA ILE A 203 6.17 9.97 -10.79
C ILE A 203 6.27 8.81 -11.78
N LEU A 204 5.35 7.85 -11.69
CA LEU A 204 5.35 6.63 -12.48
C LEU A 204 4.91 6.82 -13.94
N THR A 205 4.52 8.05 -14.30
CA THR A 205 4.23 8.45 -15.68
C THR A 205 5.41 9.16 -16.33
N GLY A 206 6.52 9.30 -15.62
CA GLY A 206 7.74 9.97 -16.07
C GLY A 206 7.69 11.50 -16.01
N ASN A 207 6.50 12.10 -15.95
CA ASN A 207 6.28 13.54 -16.03
C ASN A 207 6.90 14.34 -14.87
N ARG A 208 7.07 13.72 -13.70
CA ARG A 208 7.65 14.33 -12.49
C ARG A 208 8.77 13.51 -11.87
N LEU A 209 9.24 12.47 -12.57
CA LEU A 209 10.29 11.60 -12.05
C LEU A 209 11.57 12.40 -11.74
N THR A 210 12.03 13.25 -12.65
CA THR A 210 13.27 14.03 -12.46
C THR A 210 13.22 14.92 -11.23
N ASP A 211 12.11 15.64 -11.03
CA ASP A 211 11.92 16.54 -9.89
C ASP A 211 11.91 15.76 -8.57
N TYR A 212 11.24 14.62 -8.56
CA TYR A 212 11.16 13.76 -7.38
C TYR A 212 12.50 13.09 -7.05
N LEU A 213 13.27 12.64 -8.04
CA LEU A 213 14.65 12.17 -7.84
C LEU A 213 15.55 13.27 -7.26
N ALA A 214 15.37 14.53 -7.67
CA ALA A 214 16.11 15.66 -7.12
C ALA A 214 15.73 15.93 -5.66
N GLN A 215 14.42 15.96 -5.36
CA GLN A 215 13.92 16.15 -3.99
C GLN A 215 14.41 15.05 -3.04
N ILE A 216 14.38 13.76 -3.45
CA ILE A 216 14.89 12.67 -2.62
C ILE A 216 16.37 12.89 -2.28
N ARG A 217 17.21 13.27 -3.27
CA ARG A 217 18.63 13.55 -3.04
C ARG A 217 18.84 14.72 -2.08
N GLU A 218 18.05 15.78 -2.24
CA GLU A 218 18.11 16.95 -1.37
C GLU A 218 17.77 16.59 0.08
N LEU A 219 16.67 15.87 0.31
CA LEU A 219 16.25 15.48 1.65
C LEU A 219 17.23 14.50 2.31
N LEU A 220 17.78 13.56 1.55
CA LEU A 220 18.85 12.69 2.07
C LEU A 220 20.12 13.48 2.41
N ALA A 221 20.46 14.52 1.64
CA ALA A 221 21.60 15.40 1.93
C ALA A 221 21.36 16.31 3.15
N GLN A 222 20.10 16.53 3.52
CA GLN A 222 19.69 17.22 4.75
C GLN A 222 19.51 16.28 5.95
N ASP A 223 19.99 15.03 5.85
CA ASP A 223 19.87 13.99 6.88
C ASP A 223 18.41 13.67 7.29
N VAL A 224 17.45 13.85 6.37
CA VAL A 224 16.07 13.42 6.63
C VAL A 224 16.03 11.90 6.68
N PRO A 225 15.53 11.28 7.78
CA PRO A 225 15.57 9.84 7.99
C PRO A 225 14.44 9.14 7.21
N LEU A 226 14.56 9.14 5.88
CA LEU A 226 13.62 8.49 4.99
C LEU A 226 13.70 6.97 5.15
N ALA A 227 12.56 6.35 5.49
CA ALA A 227 12.40 4.90 5.60
C ALA A 227 11.93 4.28 4.28
N GLY A 228 11.37 5.08 3.36
CA GLY A 228 10.89 4.60 2.07
C GLY A 228 10.38 5.69 1.13
N ILE A 229 10.00 5.27 -0.07
CA ILE A 229 9.53 6.12 -1.16
C ILE A 229 8.10 5.73 -1.52
N GLY A 230 7.15 6.64 -1.33
CA GLY A 230 5.76 6.49 -1.76
C GLY A 230 5.54 7.12 -3.14
N VAL A 231 4.86 6.41 -4.02
CA VAL A 231 4.42 6.91 -5.32
C VAL A 231 2.94 6.63 -5.46
N GLN A 232 2.13 7.68 -5.63
CA GLN A 232 0.66 7.57 -5.58
C GLN A 232 0.16 6.53 -6.58
N GLY A 233 0.66 6.53 -7.82
CA GLY A 233 0.21 5.55 -8.82
C GLY A 233 -1.19 5.84 -9.36
N HIS A 234 -1.72 7.05 -9.14
CA HIS A 234 -2.84 7.58 -9.89
C HIS A 234 -2.52 7.61 -11.38
N LEU A 235 -3.22 6.78 -12.16
CA LEU A 235 -3.05 6.79 -13.61
C LEU A 235 -3.78 7.99 -14.23
N HIS A 236 -3.35 8.40 -15.42
CA HIS A 236 -3.96 9.58 -16.07
C HIS A 236 -5.08 9.21 -17.04
N ALA A 237 -5.09 7.98 -17.54
CA ALA A 237 -6.03 7.51 -18.54
C ALA A 237 -6.55 6.11 -18.17
N SER A 238 -7.30 5.51 -19.10
CA SER A 238 -7.72 4.11 -19.03
C SER A 238 -6.58 3.13 -19.38
N THR A 239 -5.34 3.61 -19.49
CA THR A 239 -4.11 2.85 -19.80
C THR A 239 -2.88 3.62 -19.30
N PHE A 240 -1.71 2.98 -19.34
CA PHE A 240 -0.43 3.55 -18.92
C PHE A 240 0.73 3.03 -19.78
N ASP A 241 1.84 3.76 -19.76
CA ASP A 241 3.07 3.33 -20.41
C ASP A 241 3.84 2.35 -19.51
N ARG A 242 3.90 1.09 -19.95
CA ARG A 242 4.55 -0.02 -19.23
C ARG A 242 6.06 0.15 -19.15
N GLN A 243 6.70 0.74 -20.16
CA GLN A 243 8.14 0.99 -20.17
C GLN A 243 8.48 2.13 -19.22
N GLU A 244 7.68 3.19 -19.22
CA GLU A 244 7.87 4.32 -18.34
C GLU A 244 7.65 3.95 -16.87
N LEU A 245 6.65 3.12 -16.57
CA LEU A 245 6.46 2.55 -15.23
C LEU A 245 7.72 1.81 -14.76
N LYS A 246 8.26 0.90 -15.58
CA LYS A 246 9.49 0.15 -15.26
C LYS A 246 10.68 1.10 -15.04
N ARG A 247 10.90 2.04 -15.97
CA ARG A 247 11.99 3.02 -15.90
C ARG A 247 11.92 3.87 -14.64
N SER A 248 10.72 4.29 -14.25
CA SER A 248 10.48 5.07 -13.04
C SER A 248 10.82 4.27 -11.79
N LEU A 249 10.35 3.01 -11.70
CA LEU A 249 10.67 2.12 -10.57
C LEU A 249 12.18 1.85 -10.49
N ASP A 250 12.84 1.55 -11.61
CA ASP A 250 14.29 1.29 -11.66
C ASP A 250 15.09 2.53 -11.21
N SER A 251 14.63 3.73 -11.58
CA SER A 251 15.28 4.99 -11.19
C SER A 251 15.17 5.25 -9.69
N LEU A 252 13.99 5.00 -9.10
CA LEU A 252 13.76 5.16 -7.66
C LEU A 252 14.51 4.09 -6.84
N ALA A 253 14.65 2.88 -7.38
CA ALA A 253 15.35 1.78 -6.73
C ALA A 253 16.84 2.09 -6.43
N GLN A 254 17.44 3.04 -7.15
CA GLN A 254 18.83 3.46 -6.95
C GLN A 254 19.08 4.04 -5.55
N PHE A 255 18.04 4.56 -4.88
CA PHE A 255 18.14 5.04 -3.50
C PHE A 255 18.21 3.92 -2.46
N ARG A 256 17.97 2.65 -2.86
CA ARG A 256 17.96 1.48 -1.96
C ARG A 256 16.99 1.61 -0.79
N LEU A 257 15.92 2.37 -1.02
CA LEU A 257 14.77 2.47 -0.13
C LEU A 257 13.61 1.65 -0.70
N PRO A 258 12.76 1.05 0.14
CA PRO A 258 11.57 0.35 -0.32
C PRO A 258 10.60 1.33 -0.99
N ILE A 259 9.94 0.86 -2.05
CA ILE A 259 8.93 1.61 -2.80
C ILE A 259 7.54 1.07 -2.45
N ARG A 260 6.61 1.98 -2.14
CA ARG A 260 5.19 1.70 -1.98
C ARG A 260 4.43 2.38 -3.12
N ILE A 261 3.59 1.63 -3.84
CA ILE A 261 2.52 2.24 -4.64
C ILE A 261 1.38 2.56 -3.67
N THR A 262 1.08 3.83 -3.44
CA THR A 262 0.33 4.27 -2.25
C THR A 262 -1.13 4.57 -2.49
N GLU A 263 -1.52 4.88 -3.73
CA GLU A 263 -2.84 5.41 -4.08
C GLU A 263 -3.27 4.93 -5.49
N PHE A 264 -2.96 3.68 -5.84
CA PHE A 264 -3.26 3.14 -7.17
C PHE A 264 -4.77 3.24 -7.44
N ASN A 265 -5.13 3.84 -8.57
CA ASN A 265 -6.48 3.73 -9.08
C ASN A 265 -6.49 3.90 -10.61
N MET A 266 -7.46 3.25 -11.23
CA MET A 266 -7.67 3.33 -12.66
C MET A 266 -9.16 3.09 -12.97
N PRO A 267 -9.79 3.95 -13.79
CA PRO A 267 -9.24 5.17 -14.40
C PRO A 267 -8.89 6.24 -13.35
N GLY A 268 -7.80 6.99 -13.54
CA GLY A 268 -7.33 7.95 -12.54
C GLY A 268 -7.59 9.43 -12.87
N GLN A 269 -6.82 10.34 -12.24
CA GLN A 269 -7.15 11.77 -12.08
C GLN A 269 -7.35 12.58 -13.38
N ARG A 270 -6.78 12.18 -14.51
CA ARG A 270 -6.96 12.91 -15.80
C ARG A 270 -8.01 12.28 -16.72
N SER A 271 -8.66 11.22 -16.27
CA SER A 271 -9.69 10.53 -17.04
C SER A 271 -10.99 11.34 -17.14
N LYS A 272 -11.86 10.96 -18.09
CA LYS A 272 -13.22 11.54 -18.20
C LYS A 272 -14.08 11.27 -16.96
N PHE A 273 -13.79 10.18 -16.24
CA PHE A 273 -14.54 9.75 -15.06
C PHE A 273 -14.21 10.55 -13.79
N HIS A 274 -13.03 11.15 -13.72
CA HIS A 274 -12.73 12.13 -12.67
C HIS A 274 -13.41 13.47 -12.96
N LYS A 275 -13.46 13.89 -14.23
CA LYS A 275 -14.12 15.14 -14.65
C LYS A 275 -15.64 15.08 -14.47
N ASP A 276 -16.23 13.92 -14.71
CA ASP A 276 -17.64 13.65 -14.48
C ASP A 276 -17.81 12.28 -13.80
N THR A 277 -18.00 12.32 -12.48
CA THR A 277 -18.14 11.15 -11.61
C THR A 277 -19.45 10.38 -11.84
N GLN A 278 -20.39 10.92 -12.62
CA GLN A 278 -21.64 10.24 -12.98
C GLN A 278 -21.46 9.32 -14.20
N LEU A 279 -20.39 9.49 -14.97
CA LEU A 279 -20.09 8.60 -16.08
C LEU A 279 -19.80 7.18 -15.59
N LYS A 280 -20.35 6.21 -16.32
CA LYS A 280 -20.08 4.78 -16.14
C LYS A 280 -19.27 4.28 -17.32
N MET A 281 -18.33 3.38 -17.05
CA MET A 281 -17.59 2.70 -18.11
C MET A 281 -18.55 1.82 -18.92
N SER A 282 -18.34 1.75 -20.23
CA SER A 282 -18.99 0.72 -21.05
C SER A 282 -18.46 -0.68 -20.65
N PRO A 283 -19.17 -1.77 -21.01
CA PRO A 283 -18.66 -3.13 -20.78
C PRO A 283 -17.25 -3.35 -21.36
N GLU A 284 -16.95 -2.77 -22.53
CA GLU A 284 -15.62 -2.85 -23.15
C GLU A 284 -14.56 -2.07 -22.35
N GLU A 285 -14.91 -0.89 -21.83
CA GLU A 285 -14.01 -0.11 -20.97
C GLU A 285 -13.72 -0.84 -19.64
N GLU A 286 -14.72 -1.48 -19.03
CA GLU A 286 -14.54 -2.30 -17.83
C GLU A 286 -13.58 -3.49 -18.07
N GLN A 287 -13.72 -4.17 -19.22
CA GLN A 287 -12.83 -5.27 -19.60
C GLN A 287 -11.41 -4.78 -19.89
N GLN A 288 -11.26 -3.61 -20.52
CA GLN A 288 -9.95 -3.01 -20.71
C GLN A 288 -9.33 -2.63 -19.37
N ASN A 289 -10.10 -2.04 -18.46
CA ASN A 289 -9.64 -1.65 -17.13
C ASN A 289 -9.13 -2.86 -16.33
N ALA A 290 -9.82 -4.00 -16.42
CA ALA A 290 -9.38 -5.25 -15.80
C ALA A 290 -8.01 -5.73 -16.32
N LYS A 291 -7.77 -5.67 -17.63
CA LYS A 291 -6.48 -6.06 -18.25
C LYS A 291 -5.35 -5.12 -17.84
N GLU A 292 -5.61 -3.82 -17.83
CA GLU A 292 -4.64 -2.81 -17.45
C GLU A 292 -4.29 -2.92 -15.95
N LEU A 293 -5.25 -3.30 -15.09
CA LEU A 293 -4.99 -3.56 -13.67
C LEU A 293 -4.00 -4.72 -13.54
N VAL A 294 -4.24 -5.82 -14.26
CA VAL A 294 -3.35 -6.99 -14.25
C VAL A 294 -1.94 -6.60 -14.69
N ASP A 295 -1.79 -5.89 -15.81
CA ASP A 295 -0.47 -5.49 -16.30
C ASP A 295 0.27 -4.58 -15.31
N TYR A 296 -0.42 -3.61 -14.70
CA TYR A 296 0.17 -2.72 -13.73
C TYR A 296 0.64 -3.48 -12.48
N TYR A 297 -0.23 -4.33 -11.93
CA TYR A 297 0.08 -5.15 -10.76
C TYR A 297 1.24 -6.10 -11.05
N ARG A 298 1.26 -6.75 -12.20
CA ARG A 298 2.33 -7.67 -12.60
C ARG A 298 3.69 -6.96 -12.67
N ILE A 299 3.76 -5.76 -13.26
CA ILE A 299 5.00 -4.98 -13.35
C ILE A 299 5.48 -4.55 -11.96
N CYS A 300 4.60 -3.98 -11.13
CA CYS A 300 4.95 -3.53 -9.79
C CYS A 300 5.33 -4.71 -8.88
N PHE A 301 4.58 -5.81 -8.92
CA PHE A 301 4.85 -7.01 -8.13
C PHE A 301 6.14 -7.69 -8.57
N ALA A 302 6.53 -7.65 -9.85
CA ALA A 302 7.83 -8.17 -10.28
C ALA A 302 9.01 -7.36 -9.75
N HIS A 303 8.87 -6.03 -9.60
CA HIS A 303 10.00 -5.16 -9.33
C HIS A 303 10.56 -5.30 -7.88
N PRO A 304 11.84 -5.65 -7.67
CA PRO A 304 12.35 -6.09 -6.37
C PRO A 304 12.28 -5.05 -5.25
N ALA A 305 12.34 -3.76 -5.57
CA ALA A 305 12.25 -2.66 -4.60
C ALA A 305 10.81 -2.30 -4.22
N VAL A 306 9.79 -2.76 -4.97
CA VAL A 306 8.40 -2.53 -4.59
C VAL A 306 8.03 -3.53 -3.49
N GLU A 307 7.39 -3.04 -2.43
CA GLU A 307 6.95 -3.86 -1.29
C GLU A 307 5.43 -3.86 -1.10
N GLY A 308 4.70 -3.02 -1.83
CA GLY A 308 3.25 -2.99 -1.73
C GLY A 308 2.56 -2.14 -2.78
N ILE A 309 1.29 -2.44 -2.97
CA ILE A 309 0.33 -1.66 -3.75
C ILE A 309 -0.90 -1.43 -2.88
N LEU A 310 -1.27 -0.16 -2.72
CA LEU A 310 -2.46 0.29 -2.01
C LEU A 310 -3.42 0.92 -3.02
N MET A 311 -4.63 0.39 -3.11
CA MET A 311 -5.68 0.89 -3.98
C MET A 311 -6.40 2.09 -3.35
N TRP A 312 -6.59 3.18 -4.09
CA TRP A 312 -7.25 4.38 -3.56
C TRP A 312 -8.78 4.30 -3.63
N GLY A 313 -9.34 3.44 -2.79
CA GLY A 313 -10.77 3.13 -2.71
C GLY A 313 -11.16 1.95 -3.59
N PHE A 314 -11.99 1.05 -3.08
CA PHE A 314 -12.41 -0.17 -3.77
C PHE A 314 -13.92 -0.26 -4.00
N TRP A 315 -14.71 0.67 -3.46
CA TRP A 315 -16.16 0.66 -3.52
C TRP A 315 -16.72 2.00 -4.00
N GLU A 316 -17.62 1.98 -4.99
CA GLU A 316 -18.19 3.19 -5.60
C GLU A 316 -18.89 4.11 -4.58
N GLY A 317 -19.44 3.56 -3.50
CA GLY A 317 -20.13 4.34 -2.47
C GLY A 317 -19.23 5.22 -1.60
N ALA A 318 -17.92 4.99 -1.64
CA ALA A 318 -16.93 5.75 -0.89
C ALA A 318 -15.60 5.88 -1.67
N ASN A 319 -15.69 6.26 -2.94
CA ASN A 319 -14.52 6.48 -3.80
C ASN A 319 -14.67 7.81 -4.56
N TRP A 320 -13.63 8.65 -4.51
CA TRP A 320 -13.58 9.93 -5.20
C TRP A 320 -13.66 9.84 -6.73
N ILE A 321 -13.27 8.70 -7.32
CA ILE A 321 -13.50 8.36 -8.72
C ILE A 321 -14.25 7.01 -8.73
N PRO A 322 -15.60 7.02 -8.63
CA PRO A 322 -16.39 5.81 -8.47
C PRO A 322 -16.08 4.74 -9.53
N ALA A 323 -15.91 5.16 -10.80
CA ALA A 323 -15.57 4.28 -11.90
C ALA A 323 -14.31 3.42 -11.64
N SER A 324 -13.35 3.89 -10.83
CA SER A 324 -12.12 3.17 -10.50
C SER A 324 -12.24 2.09 -9.41
N SER A 325 -13.45 1.89 -8.87
CA SER A 325 -13.72 0.91 -7.83
C SER A 325 -13.73 -0.54 -8.36
N LEU A 326 -13.53 -1.50 -7.45
CA LEU A 326 -13.73 -2.93 -7.70
C LEU A 326 -15.20 -3.32 -7.59
N TYR A 327 -15.95 -2.66 -6.71
CA TYR A 327 -17.36 -2.96 -6.46
C TYR A 327 -18.24 -1.76 -6.81
N THR A 328 -19.37 -2.04 -7.45
CA THR A 328 -20.41 -1.03 -7.71
C THR A 328 -21.04 -0.52 -6.41
N ARG A 329 -21.86 0.53 -6.48
CA ARG A 329 -22.54 1.09 -5.31
C ARG A 329 -23.36 0.04 -4.55
N ASP A 330 -23.95 -0.90 -5.29
CA ASP A 330 -24.78 -2.02 -4.79
C ASP A 330 -23.97 -3.32 -4.61
N TRP A 331 -22.65 -3.19 -4.42
CA TRP A 331 -21.73 -4.28 -4.08
C TRP A 331 -21.62 -5.39 -5.13
N GLN A 332 -21.96 -5.10 -6.39
CA GLN A 332 -21.70 -6.04 -7.48
C GLN A 332 -20.22 -5.97 -7.86
N PRO A 333 -19.51 -7.12 -7.97
CA PRO A 333 -18.13 -7.12 -8.42
C PRO A 333 -18.06 -6.68 -9.88
N LYS A 334 -17.08 -5.84 -10.18
CA LYS A 334 -16.76 -5.40 -11.55
C LYS A 334 -15.74 -6.36 -12.18
N PRO A 335 -15.54 -6.37 -13.51
CA PRO A 335 -14.49 -7.17 -14.13
C PRO A 335 -13.10 -6.97 -13.52
N ALA A 336 -12.78 -5.76 -13.06
CA ALA A 336 -11.54 -5.48 -12.34
C ALA A 336 -11.42 -6.21 -10.99
N ALA A 337 -12.53 -6.46 -10.28
CA ALA A 337 -12.53 -7.23 -9.03
C ALA A 337 -12.14 -8.68 -9.30
N HIS A 338 -12.76 -9.30 -10.31
CA HIS A 338 -12.43 -10.65 -10.72
C HIS A 338 -10.96 -10.76 -11.15
N ALA A 339 -10.50 -9.87 -12.02
CA ALA A 339 -9.10 -9.88 -12.47
C ALA A 339 -8.09 -9.68 -11.32
N TYR A 340 -8.41 -8.82 -10.34
CA TYR A 340 -7.61 -8.66 -9.13
C TYR A 340 -7.57 -9.95 -8.29
N GLN A 341 -8.73 -10.58 -8.07
CA GLN A 341 -8.87 -11.79 -7.27
C GLN A 341 -8.15 -12.98 -7.93
N ASP A 342 -8.37 -13.21 -9.23
CA ASP A 342 -7.71 -14.26 -10.00
C ASP A 342 -6.17 -14.09 -9.96
N LEU A 343 -5.69 -12.84 -10.03
CA LEU A 343 -4.26 -12.56 -10.01
C LEU A 343 -3.64 -12.86 -8.64
N ILE A 344 -4.28 -12.44 -7.55
CA ILE A 344 -3.68 -12.55 -6.21
C ILE A 344 -3.94 -13.94 -5.59
N PHE A 345 -5.17 -14.43 -5.66
CA PHE A 345 -5.61 -15.60 -4.91
C PHE A 345 -5.55 -16.90 -5.72
N ASP A 346 -5.55 -16.82 -7.05
CA ASP A 346 -5.37 -18.02 -7.90
C ASP A 346 -3.97 -18.10 -8.52
N THR A 347 -3.41 -16.98 -8.99
CA THR A 347 -2.12 -16.97 -9.68
C THR A 347 -0.93 -16.78 -8.73
N TRP A 348 -1.06 -15.89 -7.76
CA TRP A 348 0.01 -15.56 -6.80
C TRP A 348 -0.14 -16.23 -5.44
N TRP A 349 -0.95 -17.27 -5.33
CA TRP A 349 -1.18 -17.96 -4.08
C TRP A 349 -0.54 -19.35 -4.07
N THR A 350 0.04 -19.74 -2.93
CA THR A 350 0.61 -21.08 -2.76
C THR A 350 -0.33 -21.98 -1.97
N GLU A 351 -0.98 -22.92 -2.65
CA GLU A 351 -1.70 -24.02 -2.04
C GLU A 351 -1.32 -25.34 -2.72
N THR A 352 -0.93 -26.35 -1.94
CA THR A 352 -0.60 -27.67 -2.48
C THR A 352 -0.82 -28.78 -1.47
N THR A 353 -1.14 -29.97 -1.97
CA THR A 353 -1.23 -31.20 -1.19
C THR A 353 -0.36 -32.27 -1.84
N VAL A 354 0.49 -32.91 -1.06
CA VAL A 354 1.47 -33.88 -1.54
C VAL A 354 1.67 -35.01 -0.53
N THR A 355 2.14 -36.16 -1.00
CA THR A 355 2.61 -37.26 -0.16
C THR A 355 4.13 -37.25 -0.16
N ILE A 356 4.76 -37.28 1.02
CA ILE A 356 6.23 -37.31 1.13
C ILE A 356 6.78 -38.59 0.49
N ASP A 357 7.84 -38.42 -0.30
CA ASP A 357 8.56 -39.47 -0.99
C ASP A 357 9.51 -40.26 -0.05
N ALA A 358 10.35 -41.12 -0.62
CA ALA A 358 11.26 -41.98 0.14
C ALA A 358 12.37 -41.18 0.83
N GLU A 359 12.66 -39.98 0.33
CA GLU A 359 13.70 -39.06 0.77
C GLU A 359 13.29 -38.33 2.07
N GLY A 360 12.01 -38.33 2.44
CA GLY A 360 11.52 -37.82 3.72
C GLY A 360 11.36 -36.30 3.75
N TYR A 361 11.31 -35.64 2.60
CA TYR A 361 11.04 -34.22 2.51
C TYR A 361 10.31 -33.83 1.22
N PHE A 362 9.63 -32.69 1.25
CA PHE A 362 9.06 -32.05 0.08
C PHE A 362 9.60 -30.63 -0.04
N ILE A 363 9.98 -30.22 -1.26
CA ILE A 363 10.49 -28.90 -1.57
C ILE A 363 9.54 -28.26 -2.58
N THR A 364 9.12 -27.03 -2.30
CA THR A 364 8.37 -26.21 -3.27
C THR A 364 8.89 -24.78 -3.29
N SER A 365 8.70 -24.12 -4.43
CA SER A 365 8.85 -22.67 -4.55
C SER A 365 7.53 -22.01 -4.15
N ALA A 366 7.53 -21.28 -3.03
CA ALA A 366 6.35 -20.73 -2.38
C ALA A 366 6.43 -19.20 -2.31
N PHE A 367 5.31 -18.50 -2.46
CA PHE A 367 5.26 -17.04 -2.30
C PHE A 367 5.56 -16.63 -0.84
N TYR A 368 6.24 -15.51 -0.62
CA TYR A 368 6.50 -15.04 0.75
C TYR A 368 5.20 -14.64 1.45
N GLY A 369 5.06 -15.06 2.71
CA GLY A 369 3.83 -14.90 3.46
C GLY A 369 3.68 -15.81 4.69
N ASN A 370 2.52 -15.74 5.32
CA ASN A 370 2.14 -16.64 6.41
C ASN A 370 1.53 -17.92 5.83
N TYR A 371 1.81 -19.05 6.48
CA TYR A 371 1.36 -20.37 6.03
C TYR A 371 0.79 -21.18 7.19
N GLN A 372 -0.17 -22.03 6.87
CA GLN A 372 -0.56 -23.19 7.65
C GLN A 372 -0.06 -24.45 6.94
N ILE A 373 0.77 -25.23 7.62
CA ILE A 373 1.27 -26.52 7.11
C ILE A 373 0.74 -27.62 8.00
N THR A 374 0.07 -28.60 7.40
CA THR A 374 -0.51 -29.75 8.09
C THR A 374 0.12 -31.03 7.58
N VAL A 375 0.64 -31.87 8.47
CA VAL A 375 1.23 -33.18 8.17
C VAL A 375 0.55 -34.25 9.02
N ASP A 376 -0.14 -35.20 8.39
CA ASP A 376 -0.90 -36.28 9.05
C ASP A 376 -1.77 -35.78 10.22
N GLY A 377 -2.45 -34.64 10.02
CA GLY A 377 -3.33 -34.01 11.01
C GLY A 377 -2.64 -33.09 12.03
N LYS A 378 -1.31 -33.04 12.10
CA LYS A 378 -0.58 -32.06 12.92
C LYS A 378 -0.36 -30.76 12.15
N THR A 379 -0.72 -29.63 12.73
CA THR A 379 -0.63 -28.32 12.07
C THR A 379 0.40 -27.40 12.72
N ARG A 380 1.14 -26.64 11.89
CA ARG A 380 2.00 -25.54 12.33
C ARG A 380 1.73 -24.29 11.48
N LYS A 381 1.68 -23.13 12.12
CA LYS A 381 1.68 -21.83 11.44
C LYS A 381 3.12 -21.31 11.37
N ILE A 382 3.54 -20.86 10.19
CA ILE A 382 4.90 -20.38 9.96
C ILE A 382 4.86 -19.11 9.10
N LEU A 383 5.97 -18.38 9.13
CA LEU A 383 6.18 -17.20 8.31
C LEU A 383 7.35 -17.46 7.36
N HIS A 384 7.04 -17.56 6.07
CA HIS A 384 8.01 -17.71 4.98
C HIS A 384 8.39 -16.31 4.49
N LYS A 385 9.53 -15.79 4.95
CA LYS A 385 9.97 -14.42 4.72
C LYS A 385 10.99 -14.30 3.60
N LYS A 386 11.04 -13.13 2.95
CA LYS A 386 12.10 -12.72 2.03
C LYS A 386 13.39 -12.40 2.79
N VAL A 387 14.03 -13.43 3.34
CA VAL A 387 15.36 -13.36 3.95
C VAL A 387 16.31 -14.31 3.21
N PRO A 388 17.63 -14.05 3.16
CA PRO A 388 18.59 -14.98 2.57
C PRO A 388 18.52 -16.35 3.27
N GLY A 389 17.96 -17.36 2.60
CA GLY A 389 17.86 -18.72 3.12
C GLY A 389 16.60 -19.48 2.66
N GLU A 390 16.54 -20.76 2.98
CA GLU A 390 15.37 -21.61 2.81
C GLU A 390 14.56 -21.70 4.11
N THR A 391 13.23 -21.75 4.02
CA THR A 391 12.39 -22.03 5.20
C THR A 391 12.19 -23.52 5.33
N THR A 392 12.66 -24.11 6.42
CA THR A 392 12.47 -25.55 6.72
C THR A 392 11.52 -25.73 7.89
N VAL A 393 10.50 -26.58 7.70
CA VAL A 393 9.55 -26.97 8.74
C VAL A 393 9.62 -28.47 8.96
N ASP A 394 10.06 -28.87 10.15
CA ASP A 394 10.37 -30.28 10.46
C ASP A 394 9.29 -30.93 11.34
N PHE A 395 8.56 -31.89 10.76
CA PHE A 395 7.56 -32.74 11.41
C PHE A 395 8.09 -34.15 11.71
N SER A 396 9.37 -34.43 11.46
CA SER A 396 9.99 -35.74 11.76
C SER A 396 10.17 -35.97 13.27
N LYS A 397 10.20 -34.89 14.05
CA LYS A 397 10.32 -34.92 15.51
C LYS A 397 8.93 -34.70 16.17
N PRO A 398 8.66 -35.34 17.33
CA PRO A 398 7.35 -35.36 17.99
C PRO A 398 6.66 -34.01 18.11
#